data_AF-V4T6T0-F1
#
_entry.id   AF-V4T6T0-F1
#
_cell.length_a   1.000
_cell.length_b   1.000
_cell.length_c   1.000
_cell.angle_alpha   90.00
_cell.angle_beta   90.00
_cell.angle_gamma   90.00
#
_symmetry.space_group_name_H-M   'P 1'
#
loop_
_entity.id
_entity.type
_entity.pdbx_description
1 polymer ?
#
loop_
_entity_poly.entity_id
_entity_poly.type
_entity_poly.pdbx_seq_one_letter_code
_entity_poly.pdbx_strand_id
1 'polypeptide(L)'
;MSSAQNSDSVSHLTQREAAEIDETLMGPLGFSVDQLMELAGLSVATSIAEVYKPSEYDRVLAICGPGSNGGDGLVAARHLYHFGYKPSVCYPKRTQKPLYTGLVTQLESLSIPFLSVEDLPLDFSKDFDIIVDAMFGFSFHGTPRPPFDDLIKRLLCLHGYDQTRQKRPVIVSVDIPSGWHVEEGDIGDEGIKPDMLVSLTAPKLCAKKSSGPHHFLGGRFVPPVIADKYKLRLPPYPGTSMCVRIGKAPNVDISALRENYISPEFLEEQVESDPINQFRKWVDDAIAAGLREPNAMALSTVGKDGKPSSRMVLLKGVDRGGFVWCTNYESRKACELCDNPHASLLFYWDGLNRQVRVEGSVEKVSDEESEQYFHSRPRGSQIGAIVSKRVCLTKCCIIHRCA
;
A
#
# COMPACT_ATOMS: atom_id res chain seq x y z
N MET A 1 4.29 18.84 12.33
CA MET A 1 2.83 19.04 12.21
C MET A 1 2.54 19.30 10.74
N SER A 2 2.39 18.23 9.96
CA SER A 2 1.88 18.31 8.59
C SER A 2 0.38 18.41 8.71
N SER A 3 -0.20 19.50 8.23
CA SER A 3 -1.63 19.71 8.15
C SER A 3 -2.30 18.48 7.55
N ALA A 4 -3.19 17.84 8.32
CA ALA A 4 -4.24 17.02 7.76
C ALA A 4 -4.99 17.90 6.75
N GLN A 5 -4.69 17.74 5.47
CA GLN A 5 -5.49 18.35 4.42
C GLN A 5 -6.89 17.77 4.59
N ASN A 6 -7.83 18.64 4.95
CA ASN A 6 -9.25 18.33 4.90
C ASN A 6 -9.53 17.62 3.58
N SER A 7 -10.18 16.46 3.66
CA SER A 7 -10.72 15.77 2.49
C SER A 7 -11.88 16.60 1.94
N ASP A 8 -11.58 17.70 1.26
CA ASP A 8 -12.55 18.40 0.43
C ASP A 8 -13.13 17.38 -0.55
N SER A 9 -14.45 17.25 -0.54
CA SER A 9 -15.17 16.18 -1.22
C SER A 9 -14.79 16.11 -2.71
N VAL A 10 -14.26 14.95 -3.12
CA VAL A 10 -13.98 14.63 -4.52
C VAL A 10 -15.24 14.83 -5.34
N SER A 11 -15.13 15.49 -6.50
CA SER A 11 -16.29 15.71 -7.38
C SER A 11 -16.83 14.37 -7.90
N HIS A 12 -18.15 14.29 -8.09
CA HIS A 12 -18.82 13.10 -8.64
C HIS A 12 -19.58 13.48 -9.90
N LEU A 13 -19.51 12.63 -10.92
CA LEU A 13 -20.10 12.85 -12.24
C LEU A 13 -21.47 12.20 -12.36
N THR A 14 -22.39 12.88 -13.03
CA THR A 14 -23.57 12.27 -13.64
C THR A 14 -23.18 11.33 -14.78
N GLN A 15 -24.10 10.46 -15.21
CA GLN A 15 -23.85 9.58 -16.36
C GLN A 15 -23.56 10.39 -17.63
N ARG A 16 -24.29 11.51 -17.79
CA ARG A 16 -24.14 12.42 -18.92
C ARG A 16 -22.77 13.10 -18.93
N GLU A 17 -22.32 13.67 -17.81
CA GLU A 17 -21.01 14.32 -17.74
C GLU A 17 -19.88 13.33 -18.01
N ALA A 18 -19.97 12.11 -17.49
CA ALA A 18 -18.99 11.06 -17.79
C ALA A 18 -18.90 10.77 -19.30
N ALA A 19 -20.04 10.64 -19.98
CA ALA A 19 -20.06 10.43 -21.43
C ALA A 19 -19.49 11.62 -22.22
N GLU A 20 -19.84 12.86 -21.84
CA GLU A 20 -19.32 14.07 -22.50
C GLU A 20 -17.81 14.24 -22.30
N ILE A 21 -17.28 13.88 -21.12
CA ILE A 21 -15.84 13.90 -20.85
C ILE A 21 -15.11 12.88 -21.74
N ASP A 22 -15.61 11.65 -21.81
CA ASP A 22 -15.04 10.59 -22.65
C ASP A 22 -15.03 11.00 -24.13
N GLU A 23 -16.14 11.57 -24.63
CA GLU A 23 -16.23 12.11 -26.00
C GLU A 23 -15.22 13.24 -26.22
N THR A 24 -15.04 14.13 -25.23
CA THR A 24 -14.08 15.24 -25.33
C THR A 24 -12.63 14.75 -25.34
N LEU A 25 -12.30 13.77 -24.49
CA LEU A 25 -10.98 13.15 -24.43
C LEU A 25 -10.63 12.48 -25.76
N MET A 26 -11.55 11.67 -26.30
CA MET A 26 -11.29 10.88 -27.52
C MET A 26 -11.45 11.66 -28.82
N GLY A 27 -12.21 12.75 -28.80
CA GLY A 27 -12.38 13.63 -29.95
C GLY A 27 -11.39 14.81 -29.91
N PRO A 28 -11.81 16.01 -29.46
CA PRO A 28 -11.01 17.23 -29.49
C PRO A 28 -9.62 17.15 -28.86
N LEU A 29 -9.43 16.31 -27.83
CA LEU A 29 -8.15 16.21 -27.12
C LEU A 29 -7.24 15.10 -27.66
N GLY A 30 -7.73 14.30 -28.62
CA GLY A 30 -6.91 13.38 -29.41
C GLY A 30 -6.39 12.15 -28.67
N PHE A 31 -6.94 11.81 -27.50
CA PHE A 31 -6.62 10.54 -26.84
C PHE A 31 -7.23 9.39 -27.63
N SER A 32 -6.46 8.35 -27.88
CA SER A 32 -7.04 7.14 -28.46
C SER A 32 -7.65 6.24 -27.37
N VAL A 33 -8.63 5.41 -27.75
CA VAL A 33 -9.33 4.51 -26.82
C VAL A 33 -8.33 3.57 -26.12
N ASP A 34 -7.36 3.05 -26.86
CA ASP A 34 -6.32 2.15 -26.35
C ASP A 34 -5.41 2.84 -25.32
N GLN A 35 -5.06 4.11 -25.51
CA GLN A 35 -4.27 4.88 -24.52
C GLN A 35 -5.01 5.03 -23.19
N LEU A 36 -6.28 5.46 -23.25
CA LEU A 36 -7.09 5.65 -22.03
C LEU A 36 -7.35 4.32 -21.33
N MET A 37 -7.69 3.28 -22.10
CA MET A 37 -7.93 1.93 -21.59
C MET A 37 -6.68 1.30 -20.97
N GLU A 38 -5.51 1.50 -21.57
CA GLU A 38 -4.24 1.03 -21.01
C GLU A 38 -3.97 1.65 -19.63
N LEU A 39 -4.15 2.98 -19.52
CA LEU A 39 -3.95 3.71 -18.27
C LEU A 39 -5.03 3.38 -17.22
N ALA A 40 -6.27 3.16 -17.66
CA ALA A 40 -7.38 2.76 -16.79
C ALA A 40 -7.14 1.37 -16.19
N GLY A 41 -6.88 0.36 -17.02
CA GLY A 41 -6.60 -0.99 -16.53
C GLY A 41 -5.31 -1.06 -15.69
N LEU A 42 -4.27 -0.30 -16.02
CA LEU A 42 -3.09 -0.15 -15.15
C LEU A 42 -3.47 0.45 -13.79
N SER A 43 -4.36 1.45 -13.75
CA SER A 43 -4.82 2.05 -12.51
C SER A 43 -5.61 1.04 -11.64
N VAL A 44 -6.43 0.19 -12.27
CA VAL A 44 -7.15 -0.89 -11.60
C VAL A 44 -6.16 -1.89 -10.99
N ALA A 45 -5.23 -2.42 -11.79
CA ALA A 45 -4.22 -3.37 -11.32
C ALA A 45 -3.36 -2.79 -10.18
N THR A 46 -2.99 -1.51 -10.29
CA THR A 46 -2.20 -0.81 -9.26
C THR A 46 -3.00 -0.64 -7.96
N SER A 47 -4.29 -0.28 -8.06
CA SER A 47 -5.18 -0.15 -6.89
C SER A 47 -5.32 -1.48 -6.15
N ILE A 48 -5.46 -2.58 -6.90
CA ILE A 48 -5.48 -3.94 -6.34
C ILE A 48 -4.16 -4.23 -5.61
N ALA A 49 -3.01 -3.99 -6.26
CA ALA A 49 -1.70 -4.27 -5.69
C ALA A 49 -1.31 -3.40 -4.49
N GLU A 50 -1.90 -2.20 -4.38
CA GLU A 50 -1.73 -1.36 -3.21
C GLU A 50 -2.29 -2.03 -1.95
N VAL A 51 -3.41 -2.77 -2.08
CA VAL A 51 -4.16 -3.34 -0.96
C VAL A 51 -3.91 -4.84 -0.77
N TYR A 52 -4.10 -5.63 -1.82
CA TYR A 52 -4.18 -7.08 -1.73
C TYR A 52 -2.89 -7.71 -2.23
N LYS A 53 -1.92 -8.00 -1.35
CA LYS A 53 -0.58 -8.44 -1.79
C LYS A 53 -0.63 -9.82 -2.48
N PRO A 54 0.18 -10.04 -3.54
CA PRO A 54 0.23 -11.34 -4.22
C PRO A 54 0.60 -12.50 -3.29
N SER A 55 1.36 -12.25 -2.22
CA SER A 55 1.69 -13.26 -1.21
C SER A 55 0.47 -13.86 -0.50
N GLU A 56 -0.68 -13.17 -0.52
CA GLU A 56 -1.90 -13.54 0.20
C GLU A 56 -3.16 -13.62 -0.69
N TYR A 57 -3.11 -13.01 -1.88
CA TYR A 57 -4.23 -12.87 -2.80
C TYR A 57 -3.75 -13.04 -4.26
N ASP A 58 -3.04 -14.12 -4.61
CA ASP A 58 -2.49 -14.28 -5.96
C ASP A 58 -3.53 -14.72 -7.00
N ARG A 59 -4.59 -15.45 -6.63
CA ARG A 59 -5.54 -16.01 -7.61
C ARG A 59 -6.62 -15.00 -7.96
N VAL A 60 -6.63 -14.54 -9.22
CA VAL A 60 -7.56 -13.49 -9.67
C VAL A 60 -8.48 -14.03 -10.75
N LEU A 61 -9.78 -13.73 -10.68
CA LEU A 61 -10.71 -13.88 -11.79
C LEU A 61 -11.16 -12.51 -12.28
N ALA A 62 -10.85 -12.16 -13.54
CA ALA A 62 -11.39 -10.96 -14.18
C ALA A 62 -12.60 -11.32 -15.05
N ILE A 63 -13.78 -10.83 -14.68
CA ILE A 63 -15.03 -11.03 -15.43
C ILE A 63 -15.28 -9.81 -16.31
N CYS A 64 -15.03 -9.97 -17.61
CA CYS A 64 -14.99 -8.88 -18.58
C CYS A 64 -16.29 -8.83 -19.41
N GLY A 65 -16.89 -7.64 -19.50
CA GLY A 65 -18.04 -7.39 -20.35
C GLY A 65 -17.68 -7.04 -21.80
N PRO A 66 -18.66 -6.86 -22.70
CA PRO A 66 -18.40 -6.60 -24.11
C PRO A 66 -17.92 -5.17 -24.40
N GLY A 67 -18.06 -4.24 -23.45
CA GLY A 67 -17.75 -2.82 -23.65
C GLY A 67 -16.36 -2.41 -23.18
N SER A 68 -16.15 -1.09 -23.09
CA SER A 68 -14.88 -0.50 -22.63
C SER A 68 -14.47 -1.00 -21.25
N ASN A 69 -15.42 -1.13 -20.30
CA ASN A 69 -15.15 -1.65 -18.96
C ASN A 69 -14.52 -3.06 -18.99
N GLY A 70 -14.98 -3.91 -19.92
CA GLY A 70 -14.37 -5.22 -20.11
C GLY A 70 -12.96 -5.13 -20.69
N GLY A 71 -12.71 -4.18 -21.60
CA GLY A 71 -11.37 -3.86 -22.06
C GLY A 71 -10.43 -3.42 -20.93
N ASP A 72 -10.90 -2.58 -20.02
CA ASP A 72 -10.16 -2.17 -18.81
C ASP A 72 -9.84 -3.40 -17.94
N GLY A 73 -10.78 -4.33 -17.81
CA GLY A 73 -10.58 -5.62 -17.13
C GLY A 73 -9.52 -6.50 -17.78
N LEU A 74 -9.48 -6.58 -19.12
CA LEU A 74 -8.46 -7.32 -19.87
C LEU A 74 -7.07 -6.71 -19.67
N VAL A 75 -6.97 -5.37 -19.74
CA VAL A 75 -5.71 -4.64 -19.45
C VAL A 75 -5.28 -4.87 -18.00
N ALA A 76 -6.21 -4.77 -17.04
CA ALA A 76 -5.93 -5.00 -15.63
C ALA A 76 -5.40 -6.42 -15.39
N ALA A 77 -6.00 -7.46 -16.00
CA ALA A 77 -5.52 -8.83 -15.92
C ALA A 77 -4.07 -8.97 -16.43
N ARG A 78 -3.72 -8.32 -17.55
CA ARG A 78 -2.35 -8.33 -18.07
C ARG A 78 -1.36 -7.68 -17.08
N HIS A 79 -1.69 -6.53 -16.52
CA HIS A 79 -0.81 -5.87 -15.54
C HIS A 79 -0.68 -6.67 -14.24
N LEU A 80 -1.78 -7.24 -13.75
CA LEU A 80 -1.76 -8.11 -12.57
C LEU A 80 -0.84 -9.32 -12.76
N TYR A 81 -0.80 -9.93 -13.95
CA TYR A 81 0.20 -10.96 -14.24
C TYR A 81 1.64 -10.44 -14.05
N HIS A 82 1.96 -9.26 -14.59
CA HIS A 82 3.28 -8.66 -14.42
C HIS A 82 3.58 -8.21 -12.98
N PHE A 83 2.56 -7.99 -12.16
CA PHE A 83 2.69 -7.69 -10.73
C PHE A 83 2.81 -8.93 -9.85
N GLY A 84 2.83 -10.13 -10.43
CA GLY A 84 3.05 -11.40 -9.72
C GLY A 84 1.77 -12.13 -9.30
N TYR A 85 0.60 -11.70 -9.80
CA TYR A 85 -0.66 -12.44 -9.61
C TYR A 85 -0.82 -13.55 -10.65
N LYS A 86 -1.79 -14.42 -10.43
CA LYS A 86 -2.22 -15.51 -11.31
C LYS A 86 -3.66 -15.23 -11.79
N PRO A 87 -3.83 -14.34 -12.79
CA PRO A 87 -5.15 -14.02 -13.31
C PRO A 87 -5.68 -15.15 -14.21
N SER A 88 -7.00 -15.31 -14.15
CA SER A 88 -7.86 -16.01 -15.11
C SER A 88 -8.90 -15.02 -15.62
N VAL A 89 -9.37 -15.18 -16.86
CA VAL A 89 -10.31 -14.23 -17.49
C VAL A 89 -11.58 -14.95 -17.91
N CYS A 90 -12.74 -14.48 -17.47
CA CYS A 90 -14.03 -14.84 -18.06
C CYS A 90 -14.46 -13.72 -18.99
N TYR A 91 -14.49 -13.96 -20.32
CA TYR A 91 -14.91 -12.96 -21.31
C TYR A 91 -16.01 -13.53 -22.23
N PRO A 92 -17.27 -13.64 -21.74
CA PRO A 92 -18.31 -14.43 -22.40
C PRO A 92 -18.77 -13.87 -23.75
N LYS A 93 -18.79 -12.55 -23.89
CA LYS A 93 -19.19 -11.85 -25.12
C LYS A 93 -18.03 -11.03 -25.66
N ARG A 94 -17.17 -11.68 -26.45
CA ARG A 94 -15.99 -11.05 -27.05
C ARG A 94 -16.38 -10.06 -28.14
N THR A 95 -15.88 -8.84 -28.05
CA THR A 95 -16.13 -7.79 -29.05
C THR A 95 -15.24 -7.97 -30.27
N GLN A 96 -15.86 -8.01 -31.45
CA GLN A 96 -15.19 -8.20 -32.73
C GLN A 96 -14.62 -6.88 -33.28
N LYS A 97 -13.67 -6.29 -32.55
CA LYS A 97 -12.92 -5.09 -32.96
C LYS A 97 -11.42 -5.33 -32.75
N PRO A 98 -10.54 -4.81 -33.63
CA PRO A 98 -9.09 -5.06 -33.57
C PRO A 98 -8.47 -4.80 -32.19
N LEU A 99 -8.90 -3.74 -31.49
CA LEU A 99 -8.46 -3.43 -30.14
C LEU A 99 -8.65 -4.60 -29.17
N TYR A 100 -9.86 -5.15 -29.08
CA TYR A 100 -10.19 -6.22 -28.14
C TYR A 100 -9.55 -7.55 -28.55
N THR A 101 -9.48 -7.83 -29.86
CA THR A 101 -8.72 -8.98 -30.36
C THR A 101 -7.25 -8.89 -29.95
N GLY A 102 -6.63 -7.70 -30.08
CA GLY A 102 -5.27 -7.46 -29.64
C GLY A 102 -5.07 -7.67 -28.14
N LEU A 103 -5.99 -7.18 -27.29
CA LEU A 103 -5.95 -7.40 -25.84
C LEU A 103 -6.04 -8.89 -25.48
N VAL A 104 -6.93 -9.63 -26.16
CA VAL A 104 -7.03 -11.08 -25.98
C VAL A 104 -5.73 -11.77 -26.38
N THR A 105 -5.15 -11.44 -27.54
CA THR A 105 -3.88 -12.02 -27.99
C THR A 105 -2.73 -11.72 -27.02
N GLN A 106 -2.69 -10.52 -26.42
CA GLN A 106 -1.71 -10.18 -25.39
C GLN A 106 -1.84 -11.09 -24.17
N LEU A 107 -3.06 -11.33 -23.67
CA LEU A 107 -3.30 -12.21 -22.54
C LEU A 107 -2.96 -13.68 -22.86
N GLU A 108 -3.35 -14.15 -24.04
CA GLU A 108 -3.01 -15.50 -24.53
C GLU A 108 -1.49 -15.70 -24.65
N SER A 109 -0.75 -14.66 -25.08
CA SER A 109 0.72 -14.72 -25.15
C SER A 109 1.41 -14.87 -23.78
N LEU A 110 0.72 -14.47 -22.71
CA LEU A 110 1.16 -14.65 -21.32
C LEU A 110 0.64 -15.97 -20.72
N SER A 111 -0.04 -16.80 -21.52
CA SER A 111 -0.70 -18.03 -21.08
C SER A 111 -1.75 -17.82 -19.98
N ILE A 112 -2.39 -16.65 -19.97
CA ILE A 112 -3.49 -16.35 -19.04
C ILE A 112 -4.73 -17.14 -19.48
N PRO A 113 -5.31 -18.00 -18.63
CA PRO A 113 -6.43 -18.86 -19.00
C PRO A 113 -7.72 -18.04 -19.20
N PHE A 114 -8.44 -18.37 -20.27
CA PHE A 114 -9.78 -17.89 -20.51
C PHE A 114 -10.81 -18.97 -20.12
N LEU A 115 -11.67 -18.66 -19.16
CA LEU A 115 -12.70 -19.56 -18.65
C LEU A 115 -14.06 -19.21 -19.28
N SER A 116 -14.78 -20.23 -19.75
CA SER A 116 -16.19 -20.06 -20.14
C SER A 116 -17.07 -19.88 -18.89
N VAL A 117 -18.32 -19.46 -19.05
CA VAL A 117 -19.25 -19.29 -17.90
C VAL A 117 -19.59 -20.66 -17.29
N GLU A 118 -19.57 -21.69 -18.12
CA GLU A 118 -19.84 -23.07 -17.79
C GLU A 118 -18.69 -23.71 -17.01
N ASP A 119 -17.44 -23.31 -17.30
CA ASP A 119 -16.24 -23.80 -16.61
C ASP A 119 -15.98 -23.09 -15.27
N LEU A 120 -16.69 -21.99 -14.99
CA LEU A 120 -16.56 -21.29 -13.71
C LEU A 120 -17.12 -22.14 -12.56
N PRO A 121 -16.39 -22.24 -11.43
CA PRO A 121 -16.87 -22.97 -10.27
C PRO A 121 -18.14 -22.31 -9.73
N LEU A 122 -19.00 -23.12 -9.11
CA LEU A 122 -20.21 -22.62 -8.42
C LEU A 122 -19.85 -21.79 -7.18
N ASP A 123 -18.73 -22.13 -6.53
CA ASP A 123 -18.19 -21.44 -5.36
C ASP A 123 -16.80 -20.89 -5.71
N PHE A 124 -16.69 -19.57 -5.80
CA PHE A 124 -15.42 -18.91 -6.15
C PHE A 124 -14.37 -18.96 -5.04
N SER A 125 -14.75 -19.20 -3.78
CA SER A 125 -13.85 -19.10 -2.61
C SER A 125 -12.69 -20.09 -2.64
N LYS A 126 -12.85 -21.21 -3.34
CA LYS A 126 -11.83 -22.24 -3.43
C LYS A 126 -10.78 -21.97 -4.49
N ASP A 127 -11.11 -21.19 -5.51
CA ASP A 127 -10.29 -21.04 -6.71
C ASP A 127 -9.73 -19.63 -6.87
N PHE A 128 -10.38 -18.63 -6.26
CA PHE A 128 -10.02 -17.22 -6.44
C PHE A 128 -9.98 -16.48 -5.11
N ASP A 129 -9.02 -15.58 -4.98
CA ASP A 129 -8.89 -14.66 -3.85
C ASP A 129 -9.46 -13.28 -4.20
N ILE A 130 -9.40 -12.89 -5.48
CA ILE A 130 -9.90 -11.61 -5.99
C ILE A 130 -10.80 -11.85 -7.20
N ILE A 131 -11.98 -11.22 -7.20
CA ILE A 131 -12.86 -11.15 -8.36
C ILE A 131 -12.90 -9.72 -8.88
N VAL A 132 -12.44 -9.49 -10.09
CA VAL A 132 -12.52 -8.20 -10.78
C VAL A 132 -13.80 -8.15 -11.59
N ASP A 133 -14.75 -7.37 -11.11
CA ASP A 133 -16.00 -7.02 -11.78
C ASP A 133 -15.73 -5.92 -12.81
N ALA A 134 -15.52 -6.35 -14.06
CA ALA A 134 -15.30 -5.52 -15.24
C ALA A 134 -16.42 -5.71 -16.27
N MET A 135 -17.65 -6.02 -15.83
CA MET A 135 -18.76 -6.35 -16.75
C MET A 135 -19.41 -5.10 -17.35
N PHE A 136 -19.86 -4.16 -16.51
CA PHE A 136 -20.60 -2.99 -16.97
C PHE A 136 -20.08 -1.70 -16.32
N GLY A 137 -19.67 -0.75 -17.16
CA GLY A 137 -19.24 0.58 -16.74
C GLY A 137 -20.36 1.61 -16.85
N PHE A 138 -20.04 2.89 -16.65
CA PHE A 138 -21.02 4.00 -16.63
C PHE A 138 -21.86 4.14 -17.89
N SER A 139 -21.43 3.64 -19.06
CA SER A 139 -22.18 3.77 -20.31
C SER A 139 -23.27 2.71 -20.50
N PHE A 140 -23.44 1.79 -19.53
CA PHE A 140 -24.44 0.72 -19.62
C PHE A 140 -25.85 1.27 -19.37
N HIS A 141 -26.82 0.75 -20.14
CA HIS A 141 -28.23 1.08 -20.02
C HIS A 141 -29.09 -0.20 -20.03
N GLY A 142 -30.14 -0.20 -19.20
CA GLY A 142 -31.12 -1.29 -19.12
C GLY A 142 -30.74 -2.36 -18.10
N THR A 143 -31.37 -3.53 -18.22
CA THR A 143 -31.15 -4.66 -17.32
C THR A 143 -30.08 -5.61 -17.85
N PRO A 144 -29.20 -6.16 -16.98
CA PRO A 144 -28.29 -7.22 -17.36
C PRO A 144 -29.03 -8.40 -17.99
N ARG A 145 -28.45 -8.95 -19.07
CA ARG A 145 -29.01 -10.11 -19.80
C ARG A 145 -28.03 -11.29 -19.73
N PRO A 146 -28.50 -12.52 -19.98
CA PRO A 146 -27.63 -13.70 -20.06
C PRO A 146 -26.40 -13.50 -20.96
N PRO A 147 -25.21 -13.95 -20.51
CA PRO A 147 -24.95 -14.67 -19.25
C PRO A 147 -24.61 -13.76 -18.04
N PHE A 148 -24.68 -12.43 -18.18
CA PHE A 148 -24.19 -11.50 -17.15
C PHE A 148 -25.12 -11.37 -15.95
N ASP A 149 -26.41 -11.60 -16.11
CA ASP A 149 -27.36 -11.67 -14.99
C ASP A 149 -27.05 -12.84 -14.03
N ASP A 150 -26.68 -14.01 -14.58
CA ASP A 150 -26.22 -15.16 -13.78
C ASP A 150 -24.91 -14.85 -13.06
N LEU A 151 -23.94 -14.26 -13.76
CA LEU A 151 -22.65 -13.87 -13.16
C LEU A 151 -22.84 -12.87 -12.01
N ILE A 152 -23.68 -11.85 -12.18
CA ILE A 152 -24.02 -10.91 -11.10
C ILE A 152 -24.64 -11.66 -9.92
N LYS A 153 -25.59 -12.57 -10.15
CA LYS A 153 -26.19 -13.38 -9.07
C LYS A 153 -25.15 -14.20 -8.31
N ARG A 154 -24.18 -14.82 -9.00
CA ARG A 154 -23.10 -15.56 -8.35
C ARG A 154 -22.23 -14.67 -7.45
N LEU A 155 -21.95 -13.43 -7.87
CA LEU A 155 -21.22 -12.46 -7.04
C LEU A 155 -22.00 -12.02 -5.81
N LEU A 156 -23.33 -11.87 -5.92
CA LEU A 156 -24.19 -11.57 -4.77
C LEU A 156 -24.16 -12.67 -3.73
N CYS A 157 -24.13 -13.94 -4.14
CA CYS A 157 -24.07 -15.08 -3.24
C CYS A 157 -22.79 -15.11 -2.36
N LEU A 158 -21.71 -14.43 -2.75
CA LEU A 158 -20.49 -14.33 -1.94
C LEU A 158 -20.69 -13.57 -0.63
N HIS A 159 -21.69 -12.68 -0.56
CA HIS A 159 -21.99 -11.91 0.65
C HIS A 159 -22.87 -12.68 1.65
N GLY A 160 -23.53 -13.74 1.22
CA GLY A 160 -24.36 -14.61 2.08
C GLY A 160 -23.57 -15.72 2.78
N TYR A 161 -22.26 -15.84 2.55
CA TYR A 161 -21.40 -16.84 3.17
C TYR A 161 -20.98 -16.40 4.58
N ASP A 162 -21.83 -16.69 5.55
CA ASP A 162 -21.47 -16.70 6.96
C ASP A 162 -21.70 -18.13 7.47
N GLN A 163 -20.62 -18.90 7.67
CA GLN A 163 -20.50 -20.00 8.67
C GLN A 163 -19.35 -21.01 8.44
N THR A 164 -18.61 -20.98 7.34
CA THR A 164 -17.39 -21.79 7.20
C THR A 164 -16.16 -20.90 7.36
N ARG A 165 -15.13 -21.35 8.07
CA ARG A 165 -13.86 -20.63 8.35
C ARG A 165 -13.01 -20.32 7.09
N GLN A 166 -13.60 -20.25 5.91
CA GLN A 166 -12.91 -20.00 4.65
C GLN A 166 -12.96 -18.51 4.28
N LYS A 167 -11.80 -17.97 3.90
CA LYS A 167 -11.64 -16.60 3.42
C LYS A 167 -12.43 -16.46 2.11
N ARG A 168 -13.46 -15.60 2.08
CA ARG A 168 -14.20 -15.31 0.84
C ARG A 168 -13.34 -14.50 -0.12
N PRO A 169 -13.56 -14.61 -1.45
CA PRO A 169 -12.93 -13.72 -2.41
C PRO A 169 -13.36 -12.27 -2.15
N VAL A 170 -12.44 -11.34 -2.38
CA VAL A 170 -12.77 -9.91 -2.39
C VAL A 170 -13.28 -9.50 -3.77
N ILE A 171 -14.28 -8.61 -3.80
CA ILE A 171 -14.84 -8.10 -5.07
C ILE A 171 -14.27 -6.71 -5.36
N VAL A 172 -13.70 -6.54 -6.54
CA VAL A 172 -13.17 -5.29 -7.05
C VAL A 172 -13.97 -4.84 -8.25
N SER A 173 -14.78 -3.78 -8.12
CA SER A 173 -15.56 -3.24 -9.24
C SER A 173 -14.79 -2.15 -9.96
N VAL A 174 -14.70 -2.30 -11.28
CA VAL A 174 -14.09 -1.32 -12.19
C VAL A 174 -15.13 -0.28 -12.55
N ASP A 175 -14.79 0.97 -12.25
CA ASP A 175 -15.54 2.18 -12.49
C ASP A 175 -16.83 2.36 -11.67
N ILE A 176 -17.77 1.42 -11.84
CA ILE A 176 -19.01 1.30 -11.09
C ILE A 176 -19.29 -0.19 -10.83
N PRO A 177 -20.01 -0.55 -9.75
CA PRO A 177 -20.42 -1.94 -9.55
C PRO A 177 -21.43 -2.37 -10.62
N SER A 178 -21.19 -3.50 -11.27
CA SER A 178 -22.06 -3.96 -12.34
C SER A 178 -23.48 -4.22 -11.85
N GLY A 179 -24.46 -3.69 -12.57
CA GLY A 179 -25.88 -3.76 -12.22
C GLY A 179 -26.38 -2.59 -11.37
N TRP A 180 -25.50 -1.73 -10.85
CA TRP A 180 -25.93 -0.49 -10.20
C TRP A 180 -26.40 0.54 -11.21
N HIS A 181 -27.36 1.38 -10.80
CA HIS A 181 -27.69 2.60 -11.54
C HIS A 181 -26.54 3.60 -11.39
N VAL A 182 -26.13 4.26 -12.47
CA VAL A 182 -24.91 5.12 -12.50
C VAL A 182 -24.98 6.30 -11.54
N GLU A 183 -26.18 6.81 -11.28
CA GLU A 183 -26.41 7.93 -10.37
C GLU A 183 -27.02 7.52 -9.03
N GLU A 184 -28.12 6.77 -9.08
CA GLU A 184 -28.83 6.28 -7.89
C GLU A 184 -28.16 5.08 -7.20
N GLY A 185 -27.10 4.49 -7.75
CA GLY A 185 -26.41 3.34 -7.16
C GLY A 185 -27.28 2.09 -7.07
N ASP A 186 -27.17 1.37 -5.97
CA ASP A 186 -27.94 0.16 -5.71
C ASP A 186 -29.41 0.48 -5.41
N ILE A 187 -30.27 0.33 -6.42
CA ILE A 187 -31.72 0.51 -6.28
C ILE A 187 -32.28 -0.82 -5.76
N GLY A 188 -32.65 -0.85 -4.47
CA GLY A 188 -33.27 -2.02 -3.83
C GLY A 188 -32.38 -2.76 -2.84
N ASP A 189 -31.10 -2.38 -2.69
CA ASP A 189 -30.13 -3.01 -1.78
C ASP A 189 -29.82 -4.48 -2.11
N GLU A 190 -30.03 -4.87 -3.37
CA GLU A 190 -29.81 -6.22 -3.89
C GLU A 190 -28.61 -6.30 -4.86
N GLY A 191 -27.87 -5.20 -5.01
CA GLY A 191 -26.73 -5.07 -5.92
C GLY A 191 -25.40 -5.54 -5.32
N ILE A 192 -24.39 -5.68 -6.19
CA ILE A 192 -23.05 -6.10 -5.79
C ILE A 192 -22.48 -5.11 -4.77
N LYS A 193 -21.93 -5.64 -3.66
CA LYS A 193 -21.22 -4.84 -2.66
C LYS A 193 -19.71 -5.06 -2.84
N PRO A 194 -18.99 -4.20 -3.57
CA PRO A 194 -17.56 -4.40 -3.75
C PRO A 194 -16.78 -4.13 -2.47
N ASP A 195 -15.73 -4.92 -2.23
CA ASP A 195 -14.71 -4.62 -1.22
C ASP A 195 -13.81 -3.46 -1.66
N MET A 196 -13.63 -3.31 -2.97
CA MET A 196 -12.92 -2.19 -3.59
C MET A 196 -13.68 -1.64 -4.79
N LEU A 197 -13.92 -0.34 -4.79
CA LEU A 197 -14.36 0.39 -5.99
C LEU A 197 -13.19 1.16 -6.57
N VAL A 198 -12.89 0.99 -7.87
CA VAL A 198 -11.89 1.80 -8.58
C VAL A 198 -12.60 2.70 -9.58
N SER A 199 -12.89 3.94 -9.18
CA SER A 199 -13.47 4.93 -10.09
C SER A 199 -12.44 5.43 -11.10
N LEU A 200 -12.80 5.48 -12.38
CA LEU A 200 -11.92 5.96 -13.45
C LEU A 200 -12.30 7.41 -13.84
N THR A 201 -11.29 8.22 -14.15
CA THR A 201 -11.40 9.65 -14.54
C THR A 201 -11.89 10.54 -13.38
N ALA A 202 -13.11 10.31 -12.91
CA ALA A 202 -13.67 10.82 -11.67
C ALA A 202 -14.78 9.86 -11.18
N PRO A 203 -15.09 9.81 -9.87
CA PRO A 203 -16.18 9.01 -9.34
C PRO A 203 -17.52 9.34 -10.00
N LYS A 204 -18.33 8.32 -10.27
CA LYS A 204 -19.74 8.50 -10.67
C LYS A 204 -20.61 8.74 -9.45
N LEU A 205 -21.77 9.36 -9.61
CA LEU A 205 -22.68 9.68 -8.51
C LEU A 205 -23.07 8.46 -7.65
N CYS A 206 -23.20 7.27 -8.25
CA CYS A 206 -23.45 6.03 -7.52
C CYS A 206 -22.38 5.70 -6.46
N ALA A 207 -21.13 6.13 -6.67
CA ALA A 207 -20.02 5.84 -5.77
C ALA A 207 -20.24 6.43 -4.36
N LYS A 208 -21.08 7.47 -4.23
CA LYS A 208 -21.49 8.01 -2.92
C LYS A 208 -22.22 6.99 -2.03
N LYS A 209 -22.82 5.98 -2.65
CA LYS A 209 -23.53 4.89 -1.96
C LYS A 209 -22.66 3.64 -1.76
N SER A 210 -21.42 3.65 -2.23
CA SER A 210 -20.49 2.56 -1.96
C SER A 210 -20.09 2.55 -0.49
N SER A 211 -20.21 1.39 0.14
CA SER A 211 -19.89 1.16 1.55
C SER A 211 -18.66 0.27 1.75
N GLY A 212 -18.01 -0.14 0.65
CA GLY A 212 -16.81 -0.97 0.69
C GLY A 212 -15.65 -0.31 1.45
N PRO A 213 -14.74 -1.10 2.05
CA PRO A 213 -13.61 -0.59 2.82
C PRO A 213 -12.59 0.19 1.97
N HIS A 214 -12.61 0.03 0.64
CA HIS A 214 -11.66 0.67 -0.25
C HIS A 214 -12.35 1.37 -1.43
N HIS A 215 -11.98 2.63 -1.64
CA HIS A 215 -12.35 3.38 -2.82
C HIS A 215 -11.10 4.06 -3.38
N PHE A 216 -10.80 3.80 -4.64
CA PHE A 216 -9.68 4.38 -5.35
C PHE A 216 -10.17 5.22 -6.52
N LEU A 217 -9.43 6.28 -6.80
CA LEU A 217 -9.52 7.04 -8.03
C LEU A 217 -8.33 6.67 -8.91
N GLY A 218 -8.61 6.16 -10.10
CA GLY A 218 -7.65 5.86 -11.15
C GLY A 218 -7.88 6.70 -12.40
N GLY A 219 -7.10 6.46 -13.44
CA GLY A 219 -7.18 7.22 -14.69
C GLY A 219 -6.53 8.61 -14.55
N ARG A 220 -5.26 8.62 -14.14
CA ARG A 220 -4.42 9.83 -14.01
C ARG A 220 -4.03 10.41 -15.37
N PHE A 221 -5.01 10.86 -16.13
CA PHE A 221 -4.84 11.47 -17.45
C PHE A 221 -5.75 12.69 -17.68
N VAL A 222 -6.57 13.07 -16.70
CA VAL A 222 -7.53 14.19 -16.81
C VAL A 222 -6.81 15.52 -17.05
N PRO A 223 -6.97 16.15 -18.22
CA PRO A 223 -6.31 17.42 -18.51
C PRO A 223 -6.93 18.57 -17.68
N PRO A 224 -6.15 19.62 -17.35
CA PRO A 224 -6.66 20.77 -16.61
C PRO A 224 -7.91 21.41 -17.25
N VAL A 225 -7.98 21.46 -18.59
CA VAL A 225 -9.15 22.00 -19.31
C VAL A 225 -10.44 21.24 -19.01
N ILE A 226 -10.38 19.93 -18.81
CA ILE A 226 -11.54 19.11 -18.41
C ILE A 226 -11.88 19.39 -16.94
N ALA A 227 -10.88 19.37 -16.07
CA ALA A 227 -11.07 19.65 -14.66
C ALA A 227 -11.71 21.04 -14.43
N ASP A 228 -11.27 22.06 -15.16
CA ASP A 228 -11.78 23.42 -15.08
C ASP A 228 -13.18 23.58 -15.66
N LYS A 229 -13.48 22.89 -16.78
CA LYS A 229 -14.79 22.90 -17.44
C LYS A 229 -15.86 22.29 -16.54
N TYR A 230 -15.59 21.13 -15.95
CA TYR A 230 -16.53 20.37 -15.12
C TYR A 230 -16.37 20.63 -13.61
N LYS A 231 -15.50 21.59 -13.22
CA LYS A 231 -15.20 21.94 -11.82
C LYS A 231 -14.84 20.71 -10.97
N LEU A 232 -14.02 19.83 -11.53
CA LEU A 232 -13.58 18.61 -10.88
C LEU A 232 -12.57 18.92 -9.77
N ARG A 233 -12.92 18.56 -8.54
CA ARG A 233 -11.99 18.51 -7.41
C ARG A 233 -11.39 17.10 -7.36
N LEU A 234 -10.25 16.91 -8.01
CA LEU A 234 -9.51 15.66 -7.98
C LEU A 234 -8.34 15.78 -6.98
N PRO A 235 -8.12 14.79 -6.11
CA PRO A 235 -7.00 14.81 -5.18
C PRO A 235 -5.65 14.68 -5.91
N PRO A 236 -4.56 15.17 -5.33
CA PRO A 236 -3.22 14.95 -5.88
C PRO A 236 -2.86 13.46 -5.82
N TYR A 237 -2.35 12.93 -6.92
CA TYR A 237 -1.82 11.57 -6.97
C TYR A 237 -0.41 11.53 -6.37
N PRO A 238 -0.11 10.59 -5.45
CA PRO A 238 1.19 10.53 -4.79
C PRO A 238 2.29 10.08 -5.75
N GLY A 239 3.36 10.87 -5.87
CA GLY A 239 4.53 10.54 -6.69
C GLY A 239 4.16 10.17 -8.13
N THR A 240 4.57 8.98 -8.56
CA THR A 240 4.30 8.39 -9.88
C THR A 240 3.09 7.45 -9.89
N SER A 241 2.30 7.39 -8.80
CA SER A 241 1.15 6.49 -8.74
C SER A 241 0.10 6.84 -9.79
N MET A 242 -0.53 5.81 -10.36
CA MET A 242 -1.64 5.90 -11.30
C MET A 242 -3.01 5.89 -10.61
N CYS A 243 -3.03 5.61 -9.30
CA CYS A 243 -4.21 5.62 -8.46
C CYS A 243 -3.99 6.39 -7.16
N VAL A 244 -5.07 6.82 -6.54
CA VAL A 244 -5.06 7.45 -5.21
C VAL A 244 -6.30 6.99 -4.45
N ARG A 245 -6.09 6.59 -3.19
CA ARG A 245 -7.20 6.24 -2.30
C ARG A 245 -8.04 7.48 -2.01
N ILE A 246 -9.35 7.34 -2.15
CA ILE A 246 -10.36 8.36 -1.86
C ILE A 246 -11.40 7.84 -0.88
N GLY A 247 -12.21 8.73 -0.31
CA GLY A 247 -13.22 8.37 0.69
C GLY A 247 -12.67 8.28 2.12
N LYS A 248 -13.46 7.68 3.02
CA LYS A 248 -13.09 7.56 4.44
C LYS A 248 -11.99 6.51 4.59
N ALA A 249 -10.95 6.84 5.36
CA ALA A 249 -10.00 5.83 5.81
C ALA A 249 -10.77 4.71 6.52
N PRO A 250 -10.45 3.43 6.28
CA PRO A 250 -11.12 2.33 6.95
C PRO A 250 -11.00 2.52 8.46
N ASN A 251 -12.07 2.21 9.20
CA ASN A 251 -12.01 2.17 10.64
C ASN A 251 -11.22 0.91 11.03
N VAL A 252 -9.91 1.06 11.19
CA VAL A 252 -9.01 -0.06 11.46
C VAL A 252 -9.15 -0.44 12.93
N ASP A 253 -9.63 -1.66 13.19
CA ASP A 253 -9.49 -2.28 14.50
C ASP A 253 -8.01 -2.57 14.73
N ILE A 254 -7.38 -1.81 15.62
CA ILE A 254 -5.96 -1.94 15.96
C ILE A 254 -5.63 -3.36 16.43
N SER A 255 -6.58 -4.06 17.07
CA SER A 255 -6.37 -5.42 17.55
C SER A 255 -6.25 -6.45 16.42
N ALA A 256 -6.89 -6.18 15.28
CA ALA A 256 -6.88 -7.03 14.09
C ALA A 256 -5.62 -6.84 13.22
N LEU A 257 -4.78 -5.83 13.49
CA LEU A 257 -3.51 -5.60 12.77
C LEU A 257 -2.40 -6.60 13.14
N ARG A 258 -2.67 -7.55 14.05
CA ARG A 258 -1.67 -8.51 14.49
C ARG A 258 -1.33 -9.49 13.37
N GLU A 259 -0.11 -9.42 12.88
CA GLU A 259 0.46 -10.40 11.96
C GLU A 259 1.03 -11.61 12.71
N ASN A 260 0.97 -12.78 12.07
CA ASN A 260 1.65 -13.98 12.56
C ASN A 260 3.09 -13.95 12.07
N TYR A 261 4.04 -13.67 12.97
CA TYR A 261 5.46 -13.69 12.66
C TYR A 261 5.93 -15.12 12.39
N ILE A 262 6.14 -15.46 11.12
CA ILE A 262 6.77 -16.72 10.70
C ILE A 262 8.25 -16.46 10.52
N SER A 263 9.02 -16.68 11.58
CA SER A 263 10.48 -16.61 11.57
C SER A 263 11.07 -18.01 11.71
N PRO A 264 12.26 -18.28 11.13
CA PRO A 264 13.02 -19.47 11.49
C PRO A 264 13.21 -19.54 13.00
N GLU A 265 13.13 -20.74 13.56
CA GLU A 265 13.36 -20.97 14.99
C GLU A 265 14.76 -20.50 15.37
N PHE A 266 14.86 -19.66 16.42
CA PHE A 266 16.11 -19.15 16.95
C PHE A 266 16.42 -19.87 18.26
N LEU A 267 17.38 -20.78 18.23
CA LEU A 267 17.75 -21.64 19.35
C LEU A 267 18.91 -21.05 20.14
N GLU A 268 18.96 -21.31 21.44
CA GLU A 268 20.01 -20.81 22.35
C GLU A 268 21.42 -21.23 21.89
N GLU A 269 21.54 -22.40 21.26
CA GLU A 269 22.78 -22.93 20.69
C GLU A 269 23.33 -22.10 19.50
N GLN A 270 22.48 -21.27 18.88
CA GLN A 270 22.85 -20.43 17.74
C GLN A 270 23.32 -19.02 18.17
N VAL A 271 23.23 -18.72 19.47
CA VAL A 271 23.61 -17.44 20.07
C VAL A 271 25.12 -17.41 20.30
N GLU A 272 25.78 -16.34 19.84
CA GLU A 272 27.19 -16.08 20.14
C GLU A 272 27.37 -15.86 21.65
N SER A 273 28.48 -16.38 22.20
CA SER A 273 28.79 -16.24 23.63
C SER A 273 29.08 -14.79 24.05
N ASP A 274 29.58 -13.97 23.13
CA ASP A 274 29.80 -12.54 23.32
C ASP A 274 28.62 -11.75 22.72
N PRO A 275 27.86 -11.00 23.55
CA PRO A 275 26.71 -10.24 23.08
C PRO A 275 27.07 -9.15 22.05
N ILE A 276 28.31 -8.63 22.06
CA ILE A 276 28.77 -7.69 21.04
C ILE A 276 28.93 -8.38 19.68
N ASN A 277 29.45 -9.61 19.67
CA ASN A 277 29.57 -10.38 18.44
C ASN A 277 28.19 -10.82 17.93
N GLN A 278 27.28 -11.17 18.84
CA GLN A 278 25.87 -11.43 18.50
C GLN A 278 25.22 -10.20 17.83
N PHE A 279 25.40 -9.00 18.40
CA PHE A 279 24.89 -7.78 17.79
C PHE A 279 25.48 -7.53 16.40
N ARG A 280 26.80 -7.70 16.23
CA ARG A 280 27.47 -7.49 14.93
C ARG A 280 26.91 -8.42 13.86
N LYS A 281 26.77 -9.71 14.17
CA LYS A 281 26.16 -10.69 13.28
C LYS A 281 24.76 -10.26 12.82
N TRP A 282 23.92 -9.81 13.75
CA TRP A 282 22.56 -9.40 13.40
C TRP A 282 22.46 -8.06 12.68
N VAL A 283 23.33 -7.08 12.95
CA VAL A 283 23.34 -5.84 12.17
C VAL A 283 23.84 -6.10 10.74
N ASP A 284 24.79 -7.04 10.57
CA ASP A 284 25.23 -7.48 9.24
C ASP A 284 24.10 -8.19 8.48
N ASP A 285 23.32 -9.04 9.14
CA ASP A 285 22.12 -9.65 8.56
C ASP A 285 21.09 -8.58 8.13
N ALA A 286 20.86 -7.57 8.96
CA ALA A 286 19.95 -6.46 8.66
C ALA A 286 20.42 -5.63 7.45
N ILE A 287 21.74 -5.42 7.32
CA ILE A 287 22.35 -4.76 6.16
C ILE A 287 22.19 -5.62 4.91
N ALA A 288 22.50 -6.92 5.00
CA ALA A 288 22.39 -7.87 3.89
C ALA A 288 20.95 -8.01 3.38
N ALA A 289 19.96 -7.92 4.29
CA ALA A 289 18.54 -7.89 3.97
C ALA A 289 18.06 -6.58 3.32
N GLY A 290 18.92 -5.55 3.23
CA GLY A 290 18.59 -4.27 2.61
C GLY A 290 17.61 -3.43 3.44
N LEU A 291 17.56 -3.65 4.77
CA LEU A 291 16.68 -2.86 5.63
C LEU A 291 17.05 -1.38 5.58
N ARG A 292 16.03 -0.52 5.71
CA ARG A 292 16.22 0.92 5.74
C ARG A 292 16.80 1.36 7.09
N GLU A 293 17.94 2.03 7.07
CA GLU A 293 18.64 2.57 8.25
C GLU A 293 18.82 1.53 9.39
N PRO A 294 19.53 0.41 9.14
CA PRO A 294 19.67 -0.68 10.12
C PRO A 294 20.41 -0.25 11.41
N ASN A 295 21.10 0.89 11.37
CA ASN A 295 21.79 1.50 12.50
C ASN A 295 20.92 2.50 13.31
N ALA A 296 19.65 2.69 12.97
CA ALA A 296 18.73 3.51 13.75
C ALA A 296 18.25 2.76 15.01
N MET A 297 18.24 3.46 16.15
CA MET A 297 17.83 2.90 17.44
C MET A 297 17.05 3.91 18.28
N ALA A 298 16.13 3.44 19.12
CA ALA A 298 15.48 4.29 20.11
C ALA A 298 16.39 4.44 21.34
N LEU A 299 16.73 5.68 21.71
CA LEU A 299 17.43 6.02 22.95
C LEU A 299 16.43 6.44 24.02
N SER A 300 16.35 5.64 25.08
CA SER A 300 15.52 5.88 26.26
C SER A 300 16.38 6.32 27.45
N THR A 301 15.96 7.39 28.11
CA THR A 301 16.64 8.01 29.27
C THR A 301 15.59 8.50 30.26
N VAL A 302 15.99 8.68 31.52
CA VAL A 302 15.10 9.13 32.62
C VAL A 302 15.75 10.31 33.32
N GLY A 303 15.05 11.45 33.39
CA GLY A 303 15.50 12.63 34.12
C GLY A 303 15.24 12.54 35.63
N LYS A 304 15.66 13.59 36.37
CA LYS A 304 15.42 13.70 37.83
C LYS A 304 13.94 13.64 38.24
N ASP A 305 13.02 13.96 37.33
CA ASP A 305 11.58 13.88 37.55
C ASP A 305 11.04 12.44 37.46
N GLY A 306 11.90 11.45 37.19
CA GLY A 306 11.53 10.05 37.04
C GLY A 306 10.76 9.73 35.76
N LYS A 307 10.60 10.70 34.84
CA LYS A 307 9.83 10.49 33.61
C LYS A 307 10.73 9.96 32.50
N PRO A 308 10.44 8.77 31.92
CA PRO A 308 11.17 8.29 30.77
C PRO A 308 10.85 9.13 29.54
N SER A 309 11.84 9.28 28.68
CA SER A 309 11.65 9.82 27.33
C SER A 309 12.36 8.91 26.33
N SER A 310 11.91 8.87 25.07
CA SER A 310 12.54 8.09 24.00
C SER A 310 12.62 8.91 22.70
N ARG A 311 13.68 8.73 21.91
CA ARG A 311 13.76 9.26 20.53
C ARG A 311 14.69 8.40 19.68
N MET A 312 14.53 8.45 18.36
CA MET A 312 15.47 7.80 17.45
C MET A 312 16.80 8.54 17.40
N VAL A 313 17.89 7.78 17.43
CA VAL A 313 19.27 8.21 17.19
C VAL A 313 19.95 7.19 16.28
N LEU A 314 21.07 7.57 15.68
CA LEU A 314 21.84 6.68 14.83
C LEU A 314 23.06 6.16 15.59
N LEU A 315 23.23 4.85 15.60
CA LEU A 315 24.46 4.20 16.01
C LEU A 315 25.61 4.60 15.07
N LYS A 316 26.79 4.85 15.65
CA LYS A 316 27.99 5.30 14.93
C LYS A 316 29.15 4.32 15.03
N GLY A 317 29.18 3.50 16.06
CA GLY A 317 30.20 2.48 16.23
C GLY A 317 29.84 1.50 17.33
N VAL A 318 30.46 0.33 17.26
CA VAL A 318 30.40 -0.71 18.29
C VAL A 318 31.80 -1.24 18.53
N ASP A 319 32.30 -1.05 19.74
CA ASP A 319 33.59 -1.55 20.19
C ASP A 319 33.43 -2.47 21.41
N ARG A 320 34.54 -3.00 21.95
CA ARG A 320 34.50 -3.87 23.14
C ARG A 320 33.92 -3.18 24.38
N GLY A 321 33.97 -1.85 24.43
CA GLY A 321 33.42 -1.02 25.50
C GLY A 321 31.97 -0.60 25.28
N GLY A 322 31.32 -0.95 24.16
CA GLY A 322 29.89 -0.80 23.98
C GLY A 322 29.48 -0.05 22.70
N PHE A 323 28.37 0.68 22.80
CA PHE A 323 27.68 1.29 21.67
C PHE A 323 27.91 2.81 21.66
N VAL A 324 28.31 3.34 20.51
CA VAL A 324 28.67 4.76 20.36
C VAL A 324 27.61 5.48 19.52
N TRP A 325 27.07 6.59 20.04
CA TRP A 325 26.19 7.50 19.30
C TRP A 325 26.51 8.95 19.64
N CYS A 326 25.82 9.89 19.00
CA CYS A 326 25.98 11.31 19.30
C CYS A 326 24.67 11.92 19.76
N THR A 327 24.80 12.93 20.61
CA THR A 327 23.70 13.79 21.03
C THR A 327 24.20 15.22 21.18
N ASN A 328 23.33 16.22 21.07
CA ASN A 328 23.72 17.59 21.38
C ASN A 328 23.87 17.77 22.91
N TYR A 329 24.91 18.48 23.37
CA TYR A 329 25.18 18.74 24.81
C TYR A 329 24.02 19.45 25.50
N GLU A 330 23.31 20.33 24.80
CA GLU A 330 22.17 21.08 25.33
C GLU A 330 20.85 20.32 25.14
N SER A 331 20.89 19.13 24.55
CA SER A 331 19.68 18.34 24.36
C SER A 331 19.15 17.81 25.68
N ARG A 332 17.82 17.66 25.76
CA ARG A 332 17.16 17.00 26.89
C ARG A 332 17.84 15.69 27.29
N LYS A 333 18.22 14.86 26.31
CA LYS A 333 18.92 13.59 26.53
C LYS A 333 20.26 13.76 27.22
N ALA A 334 21.06 14.74 26.80
CA ALA A 334 22.36 14.99 27.42
C ALA A 334 22.20 15.49 28.86
N CYS A 335 21.24 16.38 29.11
CA CYS A 335 20.94 16.84 30.48
C CYS A 335 20.47 15.69 31.38
N GLU A 336 19.57 14.84 30.87
CA GLU A 336 19.10 13.65 31.60
C GLU A 336 20.25 12.69 31.90
N LEU A 337 21.18 12.47 30.97
CA LEU A 337 22.34 11.59 31.15
C LEU A 337 23.41 12.16 32.09
N CYS A 338 23.55 13.48 32.17
CA CYS A 338 24.44 14.11 33.17
C CYS A 338 23.93 13.87 34.59
N ASP A 339 22.61 13.80 34.77
CA ASP A 339 21.98 13.60 36.08
C ASP A 339 21.81 12.13 36.43
N ASN A 340 21.51 11.29 35.43
CA ASN A 340 21.31 9.86 35.56
C ASN A 340 22.04 9.17 34.40
N PRO A 341 23.27 8.67 34.61
CA PRO A 341 24.11 8.13 33.54
C PRO A 341 23.70 6.71 33.16
N HIS A 342 22.39 6.45 32.99
CA HIS A 342 21.83 5.18 32.56
C HIS A 342 20.92 5.38 31.35
N ALA A 343 21.03 4.47 30.39
CA ALA A 343 20.21 4.48 29.18
C ALA A 343 19.80 3.07 28.75
N SER A 344 18.73 3.02 27.95
CA SER A 344 18.32 1.84 27.19
C SER A 344 18.30 2.17 25.70
N LEU A 345 18.86 1.28 24.89
CA LEU A 345 18.85 1.32 23.44
C LEU A 345 17.97 0.19 22.91
N LEU A 346 17.12 0.49 21.93
CA LEU A 346 16.26 -0.48 21.26
C LEU A 346 16.45 -0.43 19.75
N PHE A 347 16.89 -1.55 19.17
CA PHE A 347 16.87 -1.77 17.73
C PHE A 347 15.67 -2.64 17.41
N TYR A 348 14.89 -2.28 16.39
CA TYR A 348 13.81 -3.10 15.88
C TYR A 348 13.95 -3.24 14.37
N TRP A 349 14.19 -4.47 13.93
CA TRP A 349 14.35 -4.84 12.53
C TRP A 349 13.15 -5.70 12.14
N ASP A 350 12.07 -5.02 11.76
CA ASP A 350 10.78 -5.60 11.37
C ASP A 350 10.94 -6.64 10.25
N GLY A 351 11.70 -6.34 9.20
CA GLY A 351 11.92 -7.28 8.10
C GLY A 351 12.67 -8.57 8.48
N LEU A 352 13.27 -8.63 9.67
CA LEU A 352 13.90 -9.84 10.22
C LEU A 352 13.18 -10.38 11.46
N ASN A 353 12.11 -9.73 11.91
CA ASN A 353 11.41 -10.03 13.16
C ASN A 353 12.34 -10.10 14.37
N ARG A 354 13.37 -9.24 14.41
CA ARG A 354 14.40 -9.21 15.46
C ARG A 354 14.38 -7.89 16.21
N GLN A 355 14.70 -7.97 17.49
CA GLN A 355 14.90 -6.82 18.36
C GLN A 355 16.19 -7.00 19.16
N VAL A 356 16.95 -5.92 19.33
CA VAL A 356 18.10 -5.90 20.25
C VAL A 356 17.87 -4.86 21.32
N ARG A 357 18.07 -5.27 22.57
CA ARG A 357 18.03 -4.42 23.75
C ARG A 357 19.43 -4.29 24.33
N VAL A 358 19.81 -3.04 24.62
CA VAL A 358 21.07 -2.72 25.31
C VAL A 358 20.74 -1.81 26.47
N GLU A 359 21.17 -2.18 27.67
CA GLU A 359 20.95 -1.40 28.88
C GLU A 359 22.30 -1.23 29.59
N GLY A 360 22.60 -0.02 30.06
CA GLY A 360 23.93 0.26 30.57
C GLY A 360 24.15 1.66 31.12
N SER A 361 25.37 1.88 31.61
CA SER A 361 25.84 3.20 32.02
C SER A 361 26.30 3.99 30.80
N VAL A 362 26.19 5.31 30.83
CA VAL A 362 26.63 6.18 29.73
C VAL A 362 27.79 7.04 30.18
N GLU A 363 28.85 7.02 29.38
CA GLU A 363 30.07 7.79 29.58
C GLU A 363 30.32 8.69 28.36
N LYS A 364 31.02 9.81 28.58
CA LYS A 364 31.47 10.65 27.47
C LYS A 364 32.71 10.00 26.86
N VAL A 365 32.78 9.99 25.53
CA VAL A 365 34.04 9.67 24.84
C VAL A 365 35.05 10.80 25.04
N SER A 366 36.32 10.56 24.71
CA SER A 366 37.33 11.61 24.80
C SER A 366 37.04 12.75 23.82
N ASP A 367 37.55 13.95 24.13
CA ASP A 367 37.38 15.11 23.25
C ASP A 367 38.03 14.87 21.87
N GLU A 368 39.14 14.13 21.81
CA GLU A 368 39.82 13.75 20.57
C GLU A 368 38.95 12.82 19.70
N GLU A 369 38.34 11.79 20.29
CA GLU A 369 37.39 10.92 19.60
C GLU A 369 36.16 11.73 19.14
N SER A 370 35.75 12.71 19.96
CA SER A 370 34.66 13.64 19.63
C SER A 370 34.94 14.46 18.37
N GLU A 371 36.12 15.06 18.32
CA GLU A 371 36.57 15.94 17.26
C GLU A 371 36.85 15.18 15.96
N GLN A 372 37.50 14.02 16.04
CA GLN A 372 37.73 13.15 14.88
C GLN A 372 36.43 12.77 14.16
N TYR A 373 35.41 12.37 14.90
CA TYR A 373 34.11 12.07 14.32
C TYR A 373 33.39 13.32 13.81
N PHE A 374 33.49 14.47 14.50
CA PHE A 374 32.92 15.71 13.99
C PHE A 374 33.47 16.04 12.59
N HIS A 375 34.77 15.88 12.40
CA HIS A 375 35.44 16.10 11.11
C HIS A 375 35.13 15.05 10.04
N SER A 376 34.73 13.82 10.40
CA SER A 376 34.35 12.79 9.42
C SER A 376 32.95 13.01 8.81
N ARG A 377 32.12 13.89 9.39
CA ARG A 377 30.76 14.17 8.89
C ARG A 377 30.78 14.93 7.57
N PRO A 378 29.78 14.75 6.68
CA PRO A 378 29.63 15.60 5.49
C PRO A 378 29.56 17.08 5.85
N ARG A 379 30.11 17.96 5.00
CA ARG A 379 30.25 19.41 5.30
C ARG A 379 28.94 20.09 5.68
N GLY A 380 27.82 19.74 5.04
CA GLY A 380 26.49 20.25 5.40
C GLY A 380 26.04 19.85 6.82
N SER A 381 26.40 18.63 7.25
CA SER A 381 26.15 18.14 8.61
C SER A 381 27.03 18.83 9.66
N GLN A 382 28.28 19.17 9.31
CA GLN A 382 29.17 19.96 10.16
C GLN A 382 28.61 21.38 10.35
N ILE A 383 28.20 22.04 9.27
CA ILE A 383 27.62 23.40 9.31
C ILE A 383 26.33 23.40 10.16
N GLY A 384 25.42 22.45 9.94
CA GLY A 384 24.19 22.34 10.74
C GLY A 384 24.47 22.13 12.24
N ALA A 385 25.51 21.36 12.58
CA ALA A 385 25.94 21.13 13.95
C ALA A 385 26.60 22.37 14.61
N ILE A 386 27.33 23.19 13.83
CA ILE A 386 27.94 24.44 14.32
C ILE A 386 26.86 25.48 14.60
N VAL A 387 25.89 25.61 13.68
CA VAL A 387 24.79 26.59 13.82
C VAL A 387 23.84 26.21 14.97
N SER A 388 23.73 24.93 15.32
CA SER A 388 22.84 24.46 16.41
C SER A 388 23.42 24.55 17.83
N LYS A 389 24.63 25.11 18.04
CA LYS A 389 25.45 24.97 19.26
C LYS A 389 25.86 23.50 19.53
N ARG A 390 27.04 23.32 20.14
CA ARG A 390 27.97 22.16 20.02
C ARG A 390 27.36 20.74 20.13
N VAL A 391 27.85 19.81 19.30
CA VAL A 391 27.50 18.36 19.33
C VAL A 391 28.45 17.60 20.27
N CYS A 392 27.91 16.72 21.12
CA CYS A 392 28.66 15.77 21.97
C CYS A 392 28.65 14.38 21.32
N LEU A 393 29.77 13.67 21.41
CA LEU A 393 29.74 12.21 21.31
C LEU A 393 29.56 11.61 22.71
N THR A 394 28.68 10.63 22.83
CA THR A 394 28.36 9.96 24.09
C THR A 394 28.34 8.46 23.83
N LYS A 395 28.93 7.68 24.74
CA LYS A 395 29.08 6.23 24.65
C LYS A 395 28.25 5.54 25.72
N CYS A 396 27.43 4.55 25.37
CA CYS A 396 26.83 3.64 26.37
C CYS A 396 27.88 2.56 26.59
N CYS A 397 28.36 2.48 27.82
CA CYS A 397 29.07 1.34 28.34
C CYS A 397 28.05 0.28 28.75
N ILE A 398 28.19 -0.93 28.22
CA ILE A 398 27.26 -2.02 28.48
C ILE A 398 27.37 -2.44 29.94
N ILE A 399 26.26 -2.47 30.67
CA ILE A 399 26.18 -3.24 31.91
C ILE A 399 25.62 -4.61 31.54
N HIS A 400 26.31 -5.64 32.00
CA HIS A 400 26.11 -7.05 31.66
C HIS A 400 24.63 -7.48 31.63
N ARG A 401 24.08 -7.60 30.42
CA ARG A 401 23.22 -8.68 29.90
C ARG A 401 22.49 -8.19 28.65
N CYS A 402 22.79 -8.77 27.49
CA CYS A 402 21.83 -8.84 26.40
C CYS A 402 20.97 -10.07 26.65
N ALA A 403 19.65 -9.90 26.63
CA ALA A 403 18.66 -10.96 26.52
C ALA A 403 17.82 -10.68 25.28
#